data_AF-A0A7C7VS48-F1
#
_entry.id   AF-A0A7C7VS48-F1
#
_cell.length_a   1.000
_cell.length_b   1.000
_cell.length_c   1.000
_cell.angle_alpha   90.00
_cell.angle_beta   90.00
_cell.angle_gamma   90.00
#
_symmetry.space_group_name_H-M   'P 1'
#
loop_
_entity.id
_entity.type
_entity.pdbx_description
1 polymer ?
#
loop_
_entity_poly.entity_id
_entity_poly.type
_entity_poly.pdbx_seq_one_letter_code
_entity_poly.pdbx_strand_id
1 'polypeptide(L)'
;MVAQRLGFSPYADPSNMCAPLAVAILRDAGVVRSGPSLAPYWLLDPRENPYLLRRLFPPERFCYRHFAQGPFQVDFSAFPLHVGDFLYLYAGTWGTFEHVLVVTRVDEQGRAYAVTNLNLRPEGYYVVREVLLYDPQRPGEGMFATWADYHHAAIGLTGLGGFDLWRPLPGRWAEPPPVGDPLPGWPLPCRWLFWLSPR
;
A
#
# COMPACT_ATOMS: atom_id res chain seq x y z
N MET A 1 12.55 -16.10 11.57
CA MET A 1 12.52 -15.03 10.54
C MET A 1 11.25 -14.19 10.72
N VAL A 2 11.22 -12.89 10.35
CA VAL A 2 10.03 -12.02 10.56
C VAL A 2 8.77 -12.62 9.90
N ALA A 3 8.89 -13.13 8.67
CA ALA A 3 7.80 -13.78 7.95
C ALA A 3 7.12 -14.90 8.77
N GLN A 4 7.91 -15.81 9.35
CA GLN A 4 7.40 -16.90 10.19
C GLN A 4 6.72 -16.40 11.47
N ARG A 5 7.22 -15.30 12.07
CA ARG A 5 6.64 -14.70 13.29
C ARG A 5 5.30 -14.02 13.04
N LEU A 6 5.04 -13.55 11.82
CA LEU A 6 3.73 -13.01 11.43
C LEU A 6 2.64 -14.10 11.35
N GLY A 7 3.03 -15.38 11.24
CA GLY A 7 2.09 -16.51 11.34
C GLY A 7 1.04 -16.58 10.22
N PHE A 8 1.32 -16.04 9.03
CA PHE A 8 0.35 -16.00 7.93
C PHE A 8 0.32 -17.28 7.07
N SER A 9 1.39 -18.08 7.06
CA SER A 9 1.45 -19.31 6.25
C SER A 9 2.50 -20.28 6.79
N PRO A 10 2.29 -21.61 6.70
CA PRO A 10 3.36 -22.59 6.91
C PRO A 10 4.49 -22.47 5.86
N TYR A 11 4.21 -21.84 4.71
CA TYR A 11 5.17 -21.54 3.64
C TYR A 11 5.57 -20.05 3.64
N ALA A 12 5.51 -19.40 4.81
CA ALA A 12 5.87 -18.00 4.95
C ALA A 12 7.33 -17.77 4.55
N ASP A 13 7.52 -16.87 3.59
CA ASP A 13 8.81 -16.46 3.07
C ASP A 13 8.89 -14.92 3.02
N PRO A 14 10.06 -14.30 3.25
CA PRO A 14 10.18 -12.85 3.16
C PRO A 14 9.81 -12.26 1.79
N SER A 15 9.87 -13.04 0.71
CA SER A 15 9.44 -12.62 -0.63
C SER A 15 7.92 -12.49 -0.75
N ASN A 16 7.14 -13.16 0.10
CA ASN A 16 5.67 -13.22 0.02
C ASN A 16 4.95 -12.60 1.23
N MET A 17 5.66 -11.83 2.05
CA MET A 17 5.12 -11.24 3.28
C MET A 17 4.60 -9.79 3.14
N CYS A 18 4.67 -9.18 1.96
CA CYS A 18 4.33 -7.75 1.76
C CYS A 18 2.90 -7.40 2.22
N ALA A 19 1.90 -8.15 1.79
CA ALA A 19 0.51 -7.93 2.19
C ALA A 19 0.24 -8.24 3.66
N PRO A 20 0.65 -9.40 4.23
CA PRO A 20 0.54 -9.66 5.66
C PRO A 20 1.22 -8.58 6.52
N LEU A 21 2.39 -8.10 6.11
CA LEU A 21 3.13 -7.05 6.81
C LEU A 21 2.36 -5.71 6.77
N ALA A 22 1.91 -5.28 5.59
CA ALA A 22 1.14 -4.04 5.44
C ALA A 22 -0.15 -4.06 6.26
N VAL A 23 -0.87 -5.19 6.28
CA VAL A 23 -2.09 -5.35 7.09
C VAL A 23 -1.78 -5.37 8.59
N ALA A 24 -0.68 -6.01 9.02
CA ALA A 24 -0.25 -5.98 10.41
C ALA A 24 0.02 -4.55 10.89
N ILE A 25 0.75 -3.76 10.08
CA ILE A 25 1.04 -2.36 10.38
C ILE A 25 -0.26 -1.55 10.55
N LEU A 26 -1.18 -1.66 9.59
CA LEU A 26 -2.46 -0.93 9.66
C LEU A 26 -3.34 -1.39 10.82
N ARG A 27 -3.34 -2.69 11.15
CA ARG A 27 -4.10 -3.25 12.27
C ARG A 27 -3.55 -2.72 13.59
N ASP A 28 -2.24 -2.81 13.77
CA ASP A 28 -1.57 -2.43 15.01
C ASP A 28 -1.64 -0.90 15.24
N ALA A 29 -1.75 -0.12 14.15
CA ALA A 29 -2.06 1.31 14.20
C ALA A 29 -3.55 1.65 14.39
N GLY A 30 -4.44 0.66 14.48
CA GLY A 30 -5.89 0.86 14.66
C GLY A 30 -6.63 1.38 13.43
N VAL A 31 -6.00 1.38 12.26
CA VAL A 31 -6.57 1.89 11.00
C VAL A 31 -7.59 0.93 10.42
N VAL A 32 -7.23 -0.35 10.32
CA VAL A 32 -8.11 -1.40 9.82
C VAL A 32 -8.58 -2.31 10.95
N ARG A 33 -9.74 -2.93 10.76
CA ARG A 33 -10.18 -4.04 11.60
C ARG A 33 -9.92 -5.34 10.85
N SER A 34 -8.78 -5.96 11.10
CA SER A 34 -8.51 -7.34 10.68
C SER A 34 -8.63 -8.27 11.88
N GLY A 35 -8.99 -9.53 11.63
CA GLY A 35 -8.93 -10.56 12.66
C GLY A 35 -7.49 -10.80 13.14
N PRO A 36 -7.29 -11.63 14.17
CA PRO A 36 -5.94 -11.92 14.65
C PRO A 36 -5.07 -12.65 13.61
N SER A 37 -5.70 -13.39 12.68
CA SER A 37 -5.00 -14.11 11.61
C SER A 37 -4.68 -13.20 10.43
N LEU A 38 -3.43 -13.26 9.97
CA LEU A 38 -2.96 -12.62 8.75
C LEU A 38 -2.98 -13.56 7.54
N ALA A 39 -3.33 -14.84 7.72
CA ALA A 39 -3.35 -15.84 6.65
C ALA A 39 -4.20 -15.47 5.43
N PRO A 40 -5.37 -14.82 5.57
CA PRO A 40 -6.16 -14.40 4.41
C PRO A 40 -5.45 -13.42 3.48
N TYR A 41 -4.43 -12.72 3.95
CA TYR A 41 -3.71 -11.69 3.19
C TYR A 41 -2.43 -12.24 2.53
N TRP A 42 -2.15 -13.53 2.68
CA TRP A 42 -1.03 -14.15 1.96
C TRP A 42 -1.37 -14.24 0.47
N LEU A 43 -0.46 -13.77 -0.39
CA LEU A 43 -0.66 -13.64 -1.85
C LEU A 43 -1.92 -12.83 -2.21
N LEU A 44 -2.23 -11.81 -1.41
CA LEU A 44 -3.34 -10.90 -1.66
C LEU A 44 -3.25 -10.31 -3.08
N ASP A 45 -4.35 -10.36 -3.81
CA ASP A 45 -4.51 -9.75 -5.13
C ASP A 45 -5.92 -9.14 -5.24
N PRO A 46 -6.06 -7.83 -5.54
CA PRO A 46 -7.38 -7.20 -5.70
C PRO A 46 -8.27 -7.81 -6.77
N ARG A 47 -7.69 -8.44 -7.79
CA ARG A 47 -8.42 -9.10 -8.88
C ARG A 47 -9.07 -10.40 -8.39
N GLU A 48 -8.37 -11.14 -7.54
CA GLU A 48 -8.79 -12.44 -7.01
C GLU A 48 -9.51 -12.33 -5.66
N ASN A 49 -9.27 -11.26 -4.90
CA ASN A 49 -9.74 -11.11 -3.52
C ASN A 49 -10.59 -9.84 -3.26
N PRO A 50 -11.53 -9.45 -4.16
CA PRO A 50 -12.26 -8.19 -4.02
C PRO A 50 -13.12 -8.13 -2.75
N TYR A 51 -13.72 -9.27 -2.34
CA TYR A 51 -14.54 -9.34 -1.12
C TYR A 51 -13.71 -9.17 0.16
N LEU A 52 -12.49 -9.70 0.19
CA LEU A 52 -11.59 -9.54 1.32
C LEU A 52 -11.16 -8.07 1.47
N LEU A 53 -10.80 -7.43 0.36
CA LEU A 53 -10.43 -6.02 0.35
C LEU A 53 -11.60 -5.12 0.72
N ARG A 54 -12.83 -5.40 0.24
CA ARG A 54 -14.02 -4.64 0.63
C ARG A 54 -14.31 -4.71 2.13
N ARG A 55 -14.03 -5.86 2.77
CA ARG A 55 -14.15 -6.00 4.21
C ARG A 55 -13.03 -5.28 4.97
N LEU A 56 -11.81 -5.32 4.43
CA LEU A 56 -10.65 -4.68 5.06
C LEU A 56 -10.73 -3.14 4.94
N PHE A 57 -11.16 -2.65 3.78
CA PHE A 57 -11.26 -1.24 3.39
C PHE A 57 -12.71 -0.90 2.99
N PRO A 58 -13.65 -0.87 3.95
CA PRO A 58 -15.04 -0.58 3.66
C PRO A 58 -15.20 0.87 3.13
N PRO A 59 -16.05 1.11 2.11
CA PRO A 59 -16.18 2.42 1.47
C PRO A 59 -16.64 3.54 2.42
N GLU A 60 -17.28 3.19 3.54
CA GLU A 60 -17.69 4.15 4.55
C GLU A 60 -16.50 4.69 5.35
N ARG A 61 -15.33 4.07 5.26
CA ARG A 61 -14.10 4.43 5.99
C ARG A 61 -12.90 4.64 5.08
N PHE A 62 -12.95 4.20 3.84
CA PHE A 62 -11.83 4.30 2.89
C PHE A 62 -12.29 4.78 1.53
N CYS A 63 -11.45 5.63 0.93
CA CYS A 63 -11.49 5.97 -0.48
C CYS A 63 -10.68 4.97 -1.29
N TYR A 64 -11.24 4.51 -2.40
CA TYR A 64 -10.52 3.70 -3.37
C TYR A 64 -10.19 4.53 -4.61
N ARG A 65 -8.99 4.34 -5.18
CA ARG A 65 -8.60 4.87 -6.48
C ARG A 65 -7.71 3.89 -7.22
N HIS A 66 -8.05 3.65 -8.47
CA HIS A 66 -7.18 3.00 -9.43
C HIS A 66 -6.36 4.04 -10.19
N PHE A 67 -5.08 3.75 -10.41
CA PHE A 67 -4.18 4.48 -11.29
C PHE A 67 -3.68 3.52 -12.36
N ALA A 68 -3.99 3.83 -13.63
CA ALA A 68 -3.53 3.03 -14.76
C ALA A 68 -2.01 3.19 -15.02
N GLN A 69 -1.44 4.31 -14.61
CA GLN A 69 -0.01 4.61 -14.72
C GLN A 69 0.73 4.21 -13.45
N GLY A 70 2.00 3.80 -13.61
CA GLY A 70 2.83 3.40 -12.48
C GLY A 70 3.06 4.54 -11.50
N PRO A 71 3.33 4.25 -10.21
CA PRO A 71 3.52 5.30 -9.21
C PRO A 71 4.66 6.24 -9.56
N PHE A 72 5.73 5.77 -10.23
CA PHE A 72 6.84 6.61 -10.68
C PHE A 72 6.44 7.69 -11.72
N GLN A 73 5.27 7.56 -12.34
CA GLN A 73 4.74 8.49 -13.34
C GLN A 73 3.70 9.46 -12.75
N VAL A 74 3.31 9.29 -11.48
CA VAL A 74 2.34 10.16 -10.82
C VAL A 74 3.05 11.39 -10.26
N ASP A 75 2.48 12.57 -10.52
CA ASP A 75 2.88 13.79 -9.83
C ASP A 75 2.33 13.79 -8.41
N PHE A 76 3.14 13.31 -7.47
CA PHE A 76 2.79 13.29 -6.05
C PHE A 76 2.85 14.67 -5.38
N SER A 77 3.29 15.73 -6.08
CA SER A 77 3.10 17.10 -5.59
C SER A 77 1.64 17.54 -5.76
N ALA A 78 1.01 17.14 -6.86
CA ALA A 78 -0.42 17.37 -7.11
C ALA A 78 -1.33 16.37 -6.38
N PHE A 79 -0.84 15.14 -6.15
CA PHE A 79 -1.58 14.10 -5.44
C PHE A 79 -0.70 13.47 -4.35
N PRO A 80 -0.47 14.14 -3.21
CA PRO A 80 0.39 13.59 -2.17
C PRO A 80 -0.19 12.31 -1.56
N LEU A 81 0.70 11.37 -1.24
CA LEU A 81 0.36 10.23 -0.39
C LEU A 81 0.22 10.69 1.07
N HIS A 82 -0.63 9.99 1.81
CA HIS A 82 -0.92 10.27 3.23
C HIS A 82 -0.59 9.03 4.06
N VAL A 83 -0.27 9.25 5.34
CA VAL A 83 -0.07 8.15 6.29
C VAL A 83 -1.34 7.29 6.33
N GLY A 84 -1.14 5.96 6.25
CA GLY A 84 -2.21 4.98 6.20
C GLY A 84 -2.74 4.67 4.80
N ASP A 85 -2.27 5.37 3.75
CA ASP A 85 -2.54 4.94 2.37
C ASP A 85 -1.98 3.53 2.16
N PHE A 86 -2.87 2.61 1.81
CA PHE A 86 -2.52 1.25 1.41
C PHE A 86 -2.45 1.18 -0.11
N LEU A 87 -1.32 0.69 -0.63
CA LEU A 87 -1.07 0.60 -2.05
C LEU A 87 -0.87 -0.86 -2.48
N TYR A 88 -1.50 -1.21 -3.59
CA TYR A 88 -1.23 -2.43 -4.33
C TYR A 88 -0.59 -2.06 -5.67
N LEU A 89 0.66 -2.45 -5.87
CA LEU A 89 1.42 -2.18 -7.08
C LEU A 89 1.31 -3.35 -8.06
N TYR A 90 0.77 -3.08 -9.24
CA TYR A 90 0.69 -4.06 -10.31
C TYR A 90 2.04 -4.16 -11.03
N ALA A 91 2.51 -5.38 -11.25
CA ALA A 91 3.78 -5.64 -11.93
C ALA A 91 3.76 -5.04 -13.34
N GLY A 92 2.65 -5.23 -14.07
CA GLY A 92 2.54 -4.89 -15.49
C GLY A 92 3.30 -5.88 -16.38
N THR A 93 3.20 -5.69 -17.70
CA THR A 93 3.76 -6.61 -18.71
C THR A 93 5.26 -6.88 -18.55
N TRP A 94 6.01 -5.90 -18.06
CA TRP A 94 7.46 -5.97 -17.90
C TRP A 94 7.93 -6.06 -16.45
N GLY A 95 6.99 -6.13 -15.50
CA GLY A 95 7.31 -6.30 -14.08
C GLY A 95 7.60 -7.75 -13.75
N THR A 96 8.34 -7.96 -12.66
CA THR A 96 8.71 -9.30 -12.18
C THR A 96 7.94 -9.71 -10.94
N PHE A 97 7.31 -8.77 -10.23
CA PHE A 97 6.52 -9.07 -9.03
C PHE A 97 5.46 -7.99 -8.76
N GLU A 98 4.40 -8.36 -8.04
CA GLU A 98 3.41 -7.44 -7.47
C GLU A 98 3.76 -7.15 -6.03
N HIS A 99 3.40 -5.96 -5.55
CA HIS A 99 3.86 -5.51 -4.25
C HIS A 99 2.79 -4.77 -3.46
N VAL A 100 2.76 -4.98 -2.16
CA VAL A 100 1.79 -4.35 -1.26
C VAL A 100 2.54 -3.59 -0.19
N LEU A 101 2.15 -2.34 0.03
CA LEU A 101 2.77 -1.48 1.03
C LEU A 101 1.77 -0.52 1.65
N VAL A 102 2.18 0.06 2.78
CA VAL A 102 1.46 1.12 3.46
C VAL A 102 2.40 2.29 3.70
N VAL A 103 1.90 3.50 3.52
CA VAL A 103 2.61 4.73 3.88
C VAL A 103 2.61 4.85 5.40
N THR A 104 3.78 4.69 6.02
CA THR A 104 3.93 4.73 7.48
C THR A 104 4.27 6.12 8.00
N ARG A 105 4.87 6.97 7.17
CA ARG A 105 5.28 8.31 7.54
C ARG A 105 5.29 9.23 6.32
N VAL A 106 4.89 10.47 6.54
CA VAL A 106 5.12 11.59 5.62
C VAL A 106 5.80 12.68 6.44
N ASP A 107 6.88 13.26 5.94
CA ASP A 107 7.56 14.35 6.64
C ASP A 107 7.09 15.73 6.21
N GLU A 108 7.65 16.76 6.84
CA GLU A 108 7.34 18.17 6.61
C GLU A 108 7.62 18.63 5.16
N GLN A 109 8.49 17.92 4.44
CA GLN A 109 8.78 18.20 3.04
C GLN A 109 7.83 17.47 2.08
N GLY A 110 6.87 16.69 2.59
CA GLY A 110 5.92 15.91 1.81
C GLY A 110 6.51 14.62 1.25
N ARG A 111 7.68 14.17 1.73
CA ARG A 111 8.28 12.91 1.33
C ARG A 111 7.56 11.76 2.02
N ALA A 112 7.13 10.77 1.25
CA ALA A 112 6.41 9.61 1.78
C ALA A 112 7.35 8.44 2.00
N TYR A 113 7.12 7.70 3.08
CA TYR A 113 7.92 6.55 3.48
C TYR A 113 7.04 5.34 3.79
N ALA A 114 7.59 4.15 3.58
CA ALA A 114 6.96 2.88 3.94
C ALA A 114 7.94 1.95 4.63
N VAL A 115 7.47 1.19 5.61
CA VAL A 115 8.16 0.00 6.12
C VAL A 115 7.74 -1.21 5.30
N THR A 116 8.67 -1.81 4.57
CA THR A 116 8.37 -2.92 3.65
C THR A 116 9.48 -3.95 3.62
N ASN A 117 9.15 -5.16 3.17
CA ASN A 117 10.13 -6.17 2.78
C ASN A 117 10.77 -5.80 1.44
N LEU A 118 12.09 -5.93 1.36
CA LEU A 118 12.89 -5.63 0.17
C LEU A 118 13.86 -6.76 -0.10
N ASN A 119 14.04 -7.11 -1.37
CA ASN A 119 15.13 -7.96 -1.80
C ASN A 119 16.40 -7.12 -1.91
N LEU A 120 17.46 -7.50 -1.18
CA LEU A 120 18.79 -6.94 -1.37
C LEU A 120 19.59 -7.94 -2.21
N ARG A 121 19.79 -7.58 -3.49
CA ARG A 121 20.68 -8.27 -4.41
C ARG A 121 22.01 -7.52 -4.51
N PRO A 122 23.13 -8.24 -4.73
CA PRO A 122 23.23 -9.66 -5.12
C PRO A 122 23.14 -10.68 -3.99
N GLU A 123 23.05 -10.25 -2.73
CA GLU A 123 23.19 -11.13 -1.57
C GLU A 123 21.99 -12.09 -1.36
N GLY A 124 20.85 -11.79 -1.97
CA GLY A 124 19.69 -12.68 -2.03
C GLY A 124 18.91 -12.81 -0.73
N TYR A 125 19.14 -11.90 0.23
CA TYR A 125 18.38 -11.84 1.47
C TYR A 125 17.36 -10.71 1.46
N TYR A 126 16.29 -10.92 2.22
CA TYR A 126 15.24 -9.92 2.38
C TYR A 126 15.37 -9.20 3.72
N VAL A 127 15.16 -7.90 3.69
CA VAL A 127 15.11 -7.06 4.90
C VAL A 127 13.77 -6.36 5.02
N VAL A 128 13.32 -6.13 6.25
CA VAL A 128 12.25 -5.17 6.54
C VAL A 128 12.91 -3.88 6.99
N ARG A 129 12.68 -2.79 6.25
CA ARG A 129 13.19 -1.47 6.60
C ARG A 129 12.25 -0.37 6.12
N GLU A 130 12.39 0.82 6.70
CA GLU A 130 11.79 2.02 6.16
C GLU A 130 12.51 2.43 4.86
N VAL A 131 11.74 2.84 3.85
CA VAL A 131 12.25 3.39 2.59
C VAL A 131 11.50 4.65 2.20
N LEU A 132 12.21 5.58 1.58
CA LEU A 132 11.63 6.69 0.85
C LEU A 132 10.91 6.14 -0.40
N LEU A 133 9.61 6.41 -0.53
CA LEU A 133 8.82 6.04 -1.70
C LEU A 133 9.04 7.02 -2.84
N TYR A 134 8.94 8.32 -2.55
CA TYR A 134 9.19 9.42 -3.47
C TYR A 134 9.57 10.70 -2.69
N ASP A 135 10.24 11.62 -3.38
CA ASP A 135 10.48 13.00 -2.94
C ASP A 135 9.82 13.98 -3.93
N PRO A 136 8.82 14.78 -3.51
CA PRO A 136 8.12 15.69 -4.42
C PRO A 136 9.03 16.82 -4.96
N GLN A 137 10.11 17.14 -4.25
CA GLN A 137 11.08 18.17 -4.65
C GLN A 137 12.15 17.61 -5.58
N ARG A 138 12.32 16.28 -5.62
CA ARG A 138 13.33 15.59 -6.43
C ARG A 138 12.69 14.43 -7.20
N PRO A 139 11.93 14.73 -8.28
CA PRO A 139 11.32 13.71 -9.12
C PRO A 139 12.37 12.71 -9.64
N GLY A 140 12.04 11.43 -9.59
CA GLY A 140 12.97 10.35 -9.94
C GLY A 140 13.79 9.82 -8.76
N GLU A 141 13.72 10.44 -7.58
CA GLU A 141 14.24 9.85 -6.35
C GLU A 141 13.18 9.03 -5.60
N GLY A 142 13.62 7.97 -4.93
CA GLY A 142 12.77 7.09 -4.12
C GLY A 142 12.50 5.73 -4.75
N MET A 143 11.91 4.84 -3.95
CA MET A 143 11.76 3.43 -4.29
C MET A 143 10.81 3.20 -5.48
N PHE A 144 9.83 4.09 -5.72
CA PHE A 144 8.98 3.98 -6.90
C PHE A 144 9.77 4.16 -8.20
N ALA A 145 10.73 5.09 -8.23
CA ALA A 145 11.61 5.26 -9.39
C ALA A 145 12.59 4.08 -9.51
N THR A 146 13.16 3.62 -8.38
CA THR A 146 14.08 2.48 -8.36
C THR A 146 13.43 1.19 -8.90
N TRP A 147 12.21 0.86 -8.49
CA TRP A 147 11.51 -0.34 -8.98
C TRP A 147 11.03 -0.26 -10.43
N ALA A 148 11.00 0.94 -11.01
CA ALA A 148 10.65 1.16 -12.40
C ALA A 148 11.87 1.18 -13.34
N ASP A 149 13.08 1.19 -12.78
CA ASP A 149 14.32 1.32 -13.54
C ASP A 149 14.98 -0.04 -13.80
N TYR A 150 15.13 -0.39 -15.08
CA TYR A 150 15.77 -1.63 -15.53
C TYR A 150 17.23 -1.77 -15.07
N HIS A 151 17.93 -0.67 -14.80
CA HIS A 151 19.28 -0.72 -14.23
C HIS A 151 19.29 -1.35 -12.82
N HIS A 152 18.14 -1.36 -12.14
CA HIS A 152 17.92 -1.96 -10.83
C HIS A 152 17.15 -3.28 -10.89
N ALA A 153 16.97 -3.89 -12.06
CA ALA A 153 16.15 -5.10 -12.23
C ALA A 153 16.60 -6.30 -11.37
N ALA A 154 17.85 -6.32 -10.88
CA ALA A 154 18.34 -7.33 -9.95
C ALA A 154 17.48 -7.43 -8.67
N ILE A 155 16.94 -6.31 -8.16
CA ILE A 155 16.07 -6.31 -6.97
C ILE A 155 14.59 -6.55 -7.31
N GLY A 156 14.28 -6.76 -8.60
CA GLY A 156 12.93 -6.91 -9.14
C GLY A 156 12.35 -5.60 -9.66
N LEU A 157 11.41 -5.72 -10.60
CA LEU A 157 10.65 -4.61 -11.18
C LEU A 157 9.17 -4.72 -10.80
N THR A 158 8.56 -3.62 -10.37
CA THR A 158 7.14 -3.60 -10.01
C THR A 158 6.53 -2.21 -10.22
N GLY A 159 5.20 -2.13 -10.18
CA GLY A 159 4.45 -0.88 -10.36
C GLY A 159 4.38 -0.40 -11.80
N LEU A 160 4.84 -1.17 -12.80
CA LEU A 160 4.77 -0.77 -14.21
C LEU A 160 3.34 -0.91 -14.78
N GLY A 161 2.48 -1.68 -14.13
CA GLY A 161 1.08 -1.91 -14.52
C GLY A 161 0.08 -0.97 -13.85
N GLY A 162 0.56 0.07 -13.16
CA GLY A 162 -0.28 0.93 -12.33
C GLY A 162 -0.37 0.47 -10.88
N PHE A 163 -1.30 1.07 -10.14
CA PHE A 163 -1.53 0.71 -8.74
C PHE A 163 -2.95 1.06 -8.28
N ASP A 164 -3.38 0.35 -7.24
CA ASP A 164 -4.57 0.70 -6.47
C ASP A 164 -4.19 1.34 -5.15
N LEU A 165 -5.01 2.30 -4.71
CA LEU A 165 -4.84 3.03 -3.47
C LEU A 165 -6.13 3.00 -2.65
N TRP A 166 -6.01 2.59 -1.39
CA TRP A 166 -7.04 2.72 -0.37
C TRP A 166 -6.59 3.73 0.68
N ARG A 167 -7.29 4.86 0.73
CA ARG A 167 -7.01 5.97 1.65
C ARG A 167 -8.04 6.01 2.77
N PRO A 168 -7.62 5.93 4.05
CA PRO A 168 -8.53 6.15 5.16
C PRO A 168 -9.20 7.54 5.10
N LEU A 169 -10.48 7.61 5.41
CA LEU A 169 -11.24 8.85 5.50
C LEU A 169 -10.95 9.58 6.82
N PRO A 170 -10.82 10.92 6.81
CA PRO A 170 -10.60 11.71 8.02
C PRO A 170 -11.69 11.47 9.07
N GLY A 171 -11.30 11.40 10.35
CA GLY A 171 -12.24 11.27 11.47
C GLY A 171 -12.97 9.92 11.55
N ARG A 172 -12.66 8.94 10.70
CA ARG A 172 -13.28 7.59 10.70
C ARG A 172 -12.31 6.48 11.12
N TRP A 173 -11.33 6.87 11.91
CA TRP A 173 -10.43 5.97 12.62
C TRP A 173 -11.17 5.48 13.87
N ALA A 174 -11.45 4.18 13.93
CA ALA A 174 -12.04 3.45 15.07
C ALA A 174 -13.57 3.45 15.34
N GLU A 175 -14.44 4.31 14.78
CA GLU A 175 -15.89 4.19 15.05
C GLU A 175 -16.66 3.24 14.09
N PRO A 176 -17.57 2.38 14.60
CA PRO A 176 -18.43 1.53 13.76
C PRO A 176 -19.48 2.36 13.01
N PRO A 177 -19.88 1.98 11.78
CA PRO A 177 -21.06 2.58 11.16
C PRO A 177 -22.31 2.24 11.99
N PRO A 178 -23.28 3.16 12.08
CA PRO A 178 -24.57 2.84 12.68
C PRO A 178 -25.23 1.69 11.93
N VAL A 179 -25.73 0.70 12.67
CA VAL A 179 -26.45 -0.45 12.10
C VAL A 179 -27.77 0.06 11.52
N GLY A 180 -27.97 -0.06 10.20
CA GLY A 180 -29.30 0.11 9.61
C GLY A 180 -29.39 0.85 8.27
N ASP A 181 -28.35 1.55 7.83
CA ASP A 181 -28.44 2.31 6.57
C ASP A 181 -28.07 1.44 5.35
N PRO A 182 -28.88 1.47 4.27
CA PRO A 182 -28.55 0.77 3.04
C PRO A 182 -27.30 1.39 2.41
N LEU A 183 -26.33 0.53 2.08
CA LEU A 183 -25.07 0.95 1.46
C LEU A 183 -25.32 1.47 0.04
N PRO A 184 -24.84 2.68 -0.32
CA PRO A 184 -24.93 3.15 -1.71
C PRO A 184 -24.07 2.28 -2.64
N GLY A 185 -24.39 2.33 -3.94
CA GLY A 185 -23.69 1.58 -5.00
C GLY A 185 -22.18 1.82 -5.01
N TRP A 186 -21.42 0.73 -5.16
CA TRP A 186 -19.97 0.72 -5.28
C TRP A 186 -19.53 0.90 -6.74
N PRO A 187 -18.44 1.63 -7.02
CA PRO A 187 -17.68 2.49 -6.11
C PRO A 187 -18.29 3.89 -6.02
N LEU A 188 -18.38 4.45 -4.81
CA LEU A 188 -18.70 5.87 -4.64
C LEU A 188 -17.43 6.70 -4.96
N PRO A 189 -17.49 7.66 -5.89
CA PRO A 189 -16.36 8.55 -6.13
C PRO A 189 -16.12 9.38 -4.88
N CYS A 190 -14.94 9.25 -4.30
CA CYS A 190 -14.53 10.14 -3.23
C CYS A 190 -14.49 11.58 -3.72
N ARG A 191 -15.10 12.49 -2.97
CA ARG A 191 -14.75 13.91 -3.05
C ARG A 191 -13.34 14.02 -2.48
N TRP A 192 -12.34 14.01 -3.38
CA TRP A 192 -10.97 14.36 -3.07
C TRP A 192 -10.95 15.83 -2.63
N LEU A 193 -11.30 16.08 -1.37
CA LEU A 193 -11.08 17.38 -0.76
C LEU A 193 -9.57 17.56 -0.77
N PHE A 194 -9.10 18.46 -1.64
CA PHE A 194 -7.77 19.02 -1.56
C PHE A 194 -7.54 19.42 -0.11
N TRP A 195 -6.60 18.77 0.55
CA TRP A 195 -6.17 19.12 1.90
C TRP A 195 -5.55 20.52 1.84
N LEU A 196 -6.36 21.56 2.00
CA LEU A 196 -5.86 22.84 2.44
C LEU A 196 -5.65 22.70 3.94
N SER A 197 -4.42 22.37 4.35
CA SER A 197 -4.03 22.49 5.74
C SER A 197 -4.20 23.96 6.17
N PRO A 198 -4.82 24.26 7.32
CA PRO A 198 -4.72 25.61 7.87
C PRO A 198 -3.25 25.89 8.21
N ARG A 199 -2.80 27.09 7.86
CA ARG A 199 -1.47 27.62 8.15
C ARG A 199 -1.24 27.77 9.64
#